data_AF-A0A7C6Y0E3-F1
#
_entry.id   AF-A0A7C6Y0E3-F1
#
_cell.length_a   1.000
_cell.length_b   1.000
_cell.length_c   1.000
_cell.angle_alpha   90.00
_cell.angle_beta   90.00
_cell.angle_gamma   90.00
#
_symmetry.space_group_name_H-M   'P 1'
#
loop_
_entity.id
_entity.type
_entity.pdbx_description
1 polymer ?
#
loop_
_entity_poly.entity_id
_entity_poly.type
_entity_poly.pdbx_seq_one_letter_code
_entity_poly.pdbx_strand_id
1 'polypeptide(L)'
;MRKALPILAAVVCGLLVLVDFFVPDARIDAVGSILTEGTIILAAFALLLGILNILSVHGRRLVTSGERGRPYSVVLIVGLLVTLAYGVVVPASSTMAWLFDFVYLPLQATLAALLAFFAVSAAYRAFRLRNLEAVILLLTSLFVLLALLPFSEAITPIIPNVRDWLFNVPVAAGTRGIILGVALGTIATALRVLLAVDRPYAGE
;
A
#
# COMPACT_ATOMS: atom_id res chain seq x y z
N MET A 1 3.67 -34.18 -17.11
CA MET A 1 3.12 -34.62 -15.80
C MET A 1 3.63 -33.78 -14.62
N ARG A 2 4.94 -33.53 -14.49
CA ARG A 2 5.52 -32.76 -13.35
C ARG A 2 4.91 -31.37 -13.12
N LYS A 3 4.50 -30.68 -14.20
CA LYS A 3 3.86 -29.35 -14.12
C LYS A 3 2.34 -29.37 -13.94
N ALA A 4 1.68 -30.49 -14.23
CA ALA A 4 0.22 -30.60 -14.12
C ALA A 4 -0.22 -30.74 -12.67
N LEU A 5 0.59 -31.42 -11.85
CA LEU A 5 0.33 -31.63 -10.43
C LEU A 5 0.22 -30.33 -9.61
N PRO A 6 1.17 -29.36 -9.71
CA PRO A 6 1.05 -28.10 -8.99
C PRO A 6 -0.11 -27.23 -9.49
N ILE A 7 -0.41 -27.26 -10.79
CA ILE A 7 -1.57 -26.54 -11.35
C ILE A 7 -2.86 -27.13 -10.79
N LEU A 8 -3.01 -28.46 -10.83
CA LEU A 8 -4.18 -29.14 -10.29
C LEU A 8 -4.36 -28.85 -8.80
N ALA A 9 -3.27 -28.92 -8.03
CA ALA A 9 -3.29 -28.60 -6.61
C ALA A 9 -3.75 -27.14 -6.36
N ALA A 10 -3.21 -26.17 -7.10
CA ALA A 10 -3.60 -24.77 -6.97
C ALA A 10 -5.09 -24.54 -7.29
N VAL A 11 -5.59 -25.14 -8.38
CA VAL A 11 -7.00 -25.05 -8.78
C VAL A 11 -7.92 -25.71 -7.75
N VAL A 12 -7.59 -26.91 -7.30
CA VAL A 12 -8.40 -27.64 -6.31
C VAL A 12 -8.44 -26.90 -4.98
N CYS A 13 -7.29 -26.46 -4.45
CA CYS A 13 -7.26 -25.70 -3.21
C CYS A 13 -8.06 -24.40 -3.32
N GLY A 14 -7.92 -23.66 -4.43
CA GLY A 14 -8.67 -22.43 -4.64
C GLY A 14 -10.17 -22.65 -4.79
N LEU A 15 -10.60 -23.73 -5.46
CA LEU A 15 -12.01 -24.11 -5.55
C LEU A 15 -12.57 -24.54 -4.19
N LEU A 16 -11.81 -25.29 -3.39
CA LEU A 16 -12.24 -25.71 -2.05
C LEU A 16 -12.48 -24.51 -1.13
N VAL A 17 -11.57 -23.53 -1.12
CA VAL A 17 -11.75 -22.28 -0.35
C VAL A 17 -12.93 -21.47 -0.88
N LEU A 18 -13.16 -21.48 -2.19
CA LEU A 18 -14.33 -20.81 -2.77
C LEU A 18 -15.64 -21.48 -2.33
N VAL A 19 -15.69 -22.82 -2.29
CA VAL A 19 -16.87 -23.58 -1.87
C VAL A 19 -17.14 -23.38 -0.38
N ASP A 20 -16.10 -23.41 0.46
CA ASP A 20 -16.15 -23.09 1.90
C ASP A 20 -16.87 -21.76 2.18
N PHE A 21 -16.59 -20.73 1.36
CA PHE A 21 -17.25 -19.43 1.52
C PHE A 21 -18.78 -19.44 1.29
N PHE A 22 -19.30 -20.34 0.46
CA PHE A 22 -20.72 -20.35 0.06
C PHE A 22 -21.54 -21.49 0.67
N VAL A 23 -20.91 -22.58 1.10
CA VAL A 23 -21.59 -23.79 1.55
C VAL A 23 -21.34 -24.01 3.04
N PRO A 24 -22.33 -23.81 3.92
CA PRO A 24 -22.18 -24.06 5.34
C PRO A 24 -22.21 -25.58 5.62
N ASP A 25 -21.04 -26.23 5.61
CA ASP A 25 -20.85 -27.64 5.94
C ASP A 25 -19.57 -27.83 6.77
N ALA A 26 -19.71 -28.44 7.95
CA ALA A 26 -18.62 -28.56 8.91
C ALA A 26 -17.37 -29.29 8.38
N ARG A 27 -17.49 -30.17 7.36
CA ARG A 27 -16.33 -30.86 6.77
C ARG A 27 -15.61 -29.96 5.77
N ILE A 28 -16.35 -29.17 5.01
CA ILE A 28 -15.80 -28.19 4.06
C ILE A 28 -15.09 -27.09 4.85
N ASP A 29 -15.74 -26.58 5.90
CA ASP A 29 -15.17 -25.57 6.82
C ASP A 29 -13.85 -26.04 7.44
N ALA A 30 -13.76 -27.31 7.84
CA ALA A 30 -12.54 -27.87 8.40
C ALA A 30 -11.38 -27.88 7.39
N VAL A 31 -11.65 -28.15 6.11
CA VAL A 31 -10.62 -28.14 5.06
C VAL A 31 -10.26 -26.72 4.65
N GLY A 32 -11.25 -25.83 4.49
CA GLY A 32 -11.06 -24.43 4.16
C GLY A 32 -10.26 -23.69 5.24
N SER A 33 -10.55 -23.94 6.52
CA SER A 33 -9.79 -23.36 7.63
C SER A 33 -8.32 -23.79 7.64
N ILE A 34 -8.00 -25.06 7.36
CA ILE A 34 -6.60 -25.52 7.25
C ILE A 34 -5.86 -24.80 6.11
N LEU A 35 -6.50 -24.63 4.95
CA LEU A 35 -5.90 -23.97 3.79
C LEU A 35 -5.70 -22.46 4.03
N THR A 36 -6.67 -21.80 4.65
CA THR A 36 -6.60 -20.37 4.98
C THR A 36 -5.62 -20.11 6.11
N GLU A 37 -5.56 -20.96 7.13
CA GLU A 37 -4.54 -20.91 8.19
C GLU A 37 -3.14 -21.09 7.61
N GLY A 38 -2.95 -22.05 6.70
CA GLY A 38 -1.69 -22.21 5.97
C GLY A 38 -1.28 -20.93 5.21
N THR A 39 -2.24 -20.22 4.62
CA THR A 39 -1.99 -18.93 3.95
C THR A 39 -1.57 -17.84 4.95
N ILE A 40 -2.21 -17.79 6.13
CA ILE A 40 -1.84 -16.86 7.20
C ILE A 40 -0.41 -17.14 7.69
N ILE A 41 -0.05 -18.42 7.87
CA ILE A 41 1.30 -18.84 8.26
C ILE A 41 2.32 -18.40 7.19
N LEU A 42 2.05 -18.65 5.91
CA LEU A 42 2.91 -18.20 4.81
C LEU A 42 3.05 -16.68 4.77
N ALA A 43 1.97 -15.93 5.01
CA ALA A 43 2.01 -14.48 5.09
C ALA A 43 2.88 -13.98 6.27
N ALA A 44 2.81 -14.65 7.41
CA ALA A 44 3.67 -14.36 8.55
C ALA A 44 5.16 -14.59 8.23
N PHE A 45 5.49 -15.69 7.56
CA PHE A 45 6.87 -15.94 7.09
C PHE A 45 7.31 -14.92 6.03
N ALA A 46 6.43 -14.51 5.12
CA ALA A 46 6.74 -13.48 4.14
C ALA A 46 7.04 -12.13 4.81
N LEU A 47 6.29 -11.77 5.86
CA LEU A 47 6.54 -10.58 6.66
C LEU A 47 7.90 -10.66 7.37
N LEU A 48 8.22 -11.81 7.98
CA LEU A 48 9.54 -12.05 8.59
C LEU A 48 10.66 -11.91 7.56
N LEU A 49 10.49 -12.49 6.36
CA LEU A 49 11.47 -12.37 5.28
C LEU A 49 11.64 -10.91 4.84
N GLY A 50 10.55 -10.12 4.80
CA GLY A 50 10.59 -8.69 4.54
C GLY A 50 11.41 -7.91 5.57
N ILE A 51 11.20 -8.19 6.87
CA ILE A 51 11.98 -7.60 7.97
C ILE A 51 13.46 -7.99 7.84
N LEU A 52 13.75 -9.27 7.64
CA LEU A 52 15.12 -9.77 7.47
C LEU A 52 15.81 -9.17 6.25
N ASN A 53 15.08 -8.97 5.15
CA ASN A 53 15.61 -8.32 3.95
C ASN A 53 16.00 -6.86 4.24
N ILE A 54 15.14 -6.10 4.92
CA ILE A 54 15.45 -4.72 5.31
C ILE A 54 16.68 -4.67 6.22
N LEU A 55 16.73 -5.52 7.25
CA LEU A 55 17.86 -5.62 8.18
C LEU A 55 19.14 -6.05 7.47
N SER A 56 19.08 -6.99 6.53
CA SER A 56 20.24 -7.46 5.76
C SER A 56 20.80 -6.35 4.87
N VAL A 57 19.95 -5.69 4.08
CA VAL A 57 20.37 -4.62 3.15
C VAL A 57 20.94 -3.43 3.91
N HIS A 58 20.24 -2.97 4.96
CA HIS A 58 20.67 -1.78 5.71
C HIS A 58 21.78 -2.11 6.70
N GLY A 59 21.82 -3.32 7.26
CA GLY A 59 22.92 -3.80 8.10
C GLY A 59 24.23 -3.91 7.33
N ARG A 60 24.21 -4.46 6.10
CA ARG A 60 25.39 -4.51 5.23
C ARG A 60 25.89 -3.12 4.87
N ARG A 61 24.99 -2.18 4.56
CA ARG A 61 25.30 -0.76 4.33
C ARG A 61 25.94 -0.10 5.55
N LEU A 62 25.57 -0.49 6.76
CA LEU A 62 26.19 0.02 8.00
C LEU A 62 27.60 -0.51 8.23
N VAL A 63 27.92 -1.72 7.80
CA VAL A 63 29.27 -2.30 7.95
C VAL A 63 30.21 -1.84 6.84
N THR A 64 29.69 -1.58 5.63
CA THR A 64 30.50 -1.20 4.47
C THR A 64 30.95 0.27 4.56
N SER A 65 32.26 0.48 4.62
CA SER A 65 32.84 1.82 4.67
C SER A 65 32.74 2.56 3.33
N GLY A 66 32.29 3.83 3.37
CA GLY A 66 32.20 4.70 2.18
C GLY A 66 30.79 4.83 1.57
N GLU A 67 29.79 4.09 2.04
CA GLU A 67 28.41 4.24 1.54
C GLU A 67 27.76 5.56 2.00
N ARG A 68 27.30 6.35 1.02
CA ARG A 68 26.45 7.53 1.27
C ARG A 68 25.11 7.07 1.83
N GLY A 69 24.69 7.62 2.98
CA GLY A 69 23.39 7.31 3.60
C GLY A 69 23.41 6.30 4.76
N ARG A 70 24.59 5.98 5.32
CA ARG A 70 24.72 5.24 6.58
C ARG A 70 23.85 5.79 7.73
N PRO A 71 23.81 7.10 8.04
CA PRO A 71 22.99 7.59 9.16
C PRO A 71 21.50 7.29 8.97
N TYR A 72 20.97 7.43 7.75
CA TYR A 72 19.56 7.09 7.46
C TYR A 72 19.27 5.60 7.64
N SER A 73 20.26 4.74 7.38
CA SER A 73 20.13 3.30 7.59
C SER A 73 20.07 2.95 9.08
N VAL A 74 20.81 3.67 9.93
CA VAL A 74 20.69 3.54 11.40
C VAL A 74 19.28 3.93 11.84
N VAL A 75 18.79 5.09 11.40
CA VAL A 75 17.45 5.59 11.77
C VAL A 75 16.37 4.59 11.37
N LEU A 76 16.45 4.02 10.16
CA LEU A 76 15.49 3.01 9.69
C LEU A 76 15.51 1.75 10.57
N ILE A 77 16.69 1.19 10.86
CA ILE A 77 16.81 -0.04 11.65
C ILE A 77 16.32 0.20 13.08
N VAL A 78 16.72 1.31 13.70
CA VAL A 78 16.26 1.65 15.05
C VAL A 78 14.74 1.85 15.07
N GLY A 79 14.19 2.59 14.10
CA GLY A 79 12.75 2.78 13.98
C GLY A 79 11.98 1.46 13.81
N LEU A 80 12.50 0.55 12.97
CA LEU A 80 11.95 -0.79 12.78
C LEU A 80 11.97 -1.60 14.08
N LEU A 81 13.10 -1.64 14.78
CA LEU A 81 13.22 -2.42 16.02
C LEU A 81 12.34 -1.86 17.14
N VAL A 82 12.28 -0.53 17.28
CA VAL A 82 11.43 0.15 18.27
C VAL A 82 9.96 -0.14 18.00
N THR A 83 9.49 0.09 16.76
CA THR A 83 8.09 -0.15 16.40
C THR A 83 7.70 -1.61 16.52
N LEU A 84 8.59 -2.53 16.09
CA LEU A 84 8.36 -3.97 16.25
C LEU A 84 8.31 -4.38 17.71
N ALA A 85 9.26 -3.94 18.54
CA ALA A 85 9.32 -4.30 19.96
C ALA A 85 8.06 -3.85 20.71
N TYR A 86 7.67 -2.58 20.56
CA TYR A 86 6.45 -2.10 21.21
C TYR A 86 5.18 -2.76 20.64
N GLY A 87 5.17 -3.11 19.35
CA GLY A 87 3.99 -3.68 18.69
C GLY A 87 3.69 -5.09 19.16
N VAL A 88 4.75 -5.83 19.51
CA VAL A 88 4.65 -7.20 20.04
C VAL A 88 4.44 -7.18 21.55
N VAL A 89 5.18 -6.35 22.30
CA VAL A 89 5.16 -6.37 23.77
C VAL A 89 3.94 -5.66 24.35
N VAL A 90 3.52 -4.53 23.76
CA VAL A 90 2.43 -3.71 24.29
C VAL A 90 1.47 -3.28 23.16
N PRO A 91 0.76 -4.23 22.53
CA PRO A 91 -0.18 -3.94 21.46
C PRO A 91 -1.29 -3.01 21.94
N ALA A 92 -1.77 -2.12 21.06
CA ALA A 92 -2.84 -1.16 21.34
C ALA A 92 -2.61 -0.25 22.56
N SER A 93 -1.35 0.04 22.89
CA SER A 93 -0.96 0.92 24.00
C SER A 93 -0.97 2.41 23.63
N SER A 94 -0.96 3.27 24.66
CA SER A 94 -0.74 4.72 24.49
C SER A 94 0.63 5.03 23.86
N THR A 95 1.65 4.21 24.13
CA THR A 95 2.96 4.30 23.47
C THR A 95 2.86 4.04 21.97
N MET A 96 2.03 3.07 21.56
CA MET A 96 1.76 2.82 20.14
C MET A 96 0.99 3.95 19.48
N ALA A 97 -0.02 4.50 20.16
CA ALA A 97 -0.73 5.69 19.68
C ALA A 97 0.24 6.88 19.52
N TRP A 98 1.14 7.08 20.48
CA TRP A 98 2.17 8.12 20.40
C TRP A 98 3.11 7.93 19.21
N LEU A 99 3.59 6.71 18.96
CA LEU A 99 4.42 6.40 17.78
C LEU A 99 3.65 6.71 16.49
N PHE A 100 2.36 6.38 16.45
CA PHE A 100 1.53 6.70 15.31
C PHE A 100 1.40 8.22 15.09
N ASP A 101 1.03 8.95 16.13
CA ASP A 101 0.72 10.39 16.04
C ASP A 101 1.97 11.25 15.80
N PHE A 102 3.11 10.89 16.38
CA PHE A 102 4.31 11.73 16.37
C PHE A 102 5.44 11.21 15.48
N VAL A 103 5.39 9.95 15.03
CA VAL A 103 6.40 9.40 14.12
C VAL A 103 5.77 9.07 12.78
N TYR A 104 4.73 8.25 12.74
CA TYR A 104 4.14 7.79 11.48
C TYR A 104 3.39 8.90 10.73
N LEU A 105 2.46 9.60 11.38
CA LEU A 105 1.66 10.65 10.74
C LEU A 105 2.51 11.79 10.16
N PRO A 106 3.52 12.34 10.87
CA PRO A 106 4.36 13.40 10.30
C PRO A 106 5.23 12.90 9.15
N LEU A 107 5.79 11.68 9.23
CA LEU A 107 6.54 11.09 8.12
C LEU A 107 5.66 10.90 6.88
N GLN A 108 4.42 10.40 7.07
CA GLN A 108 3.46 10.28 5.98
C GLN A 108 3.12 11.65 5.37
N ALA A 109 2.89 12.67 6.19
CA ALA A 109 2.59 14.03 5.74
C ALA A 109 3.75 14.66 4.96
N THR A 110 5.00 14.49 5.41
CA THR A 110 6.18 14.99 4.69
C THR A 110 6.38 14.31 3.35
N LEU A 111 6.19 12.98 3.26
CA LEU A 111 6.24 12.26 1.99
C LEU A 111 5.12 12.73 1.05
N ALA A 112 3.90 12.92 1.56
CA ALA A 112 2.79 13.46 0.77
C ALA A 112 3.07 14.88 0.28
N ALA A 113 3.65 15.74 1.12
CA ALA A 113 4.05 17.10 0.73
C ALA A 113 5.13 17.10 -0.35
N LEU A 114 6.14 16.22 -0.25
CA LEU A 114 7.16 16.04 -1.29
C LEU A 114 6.54 15.56 -2.61
N LEU A 115 5.63 14.58 -2.57
CA LEU A 115 4.92 14.10 -3.75
C LEU A 115 4.08 15.21 -4.39
N ALA A 116 3.37 16.02 -3.60
CA ALA A 116 2.61 17.15 -4.10
C ALA A 116 3.54 18.18 -4.78
N PHE A 117 4.65 18.54 -4.14
CA PHE A 117 5.63 19.46 -4.71
C PHE A 117 6.25 18.92 -6.00
N PHE A 118 6.62 17.64 -6.05
CA PHE A 118 7.13 17.00 -7.25
C PHE A 118 6.08 16.89 -8.35
N ALA A 119 4.82 16.62 -8.00
CA ALA A 119 3.72 16.60 -8.95
C ALA A 119 3.51 17.99 -9.58
N VAL A 120 3.56 19.07 -8.79
CA VAL A 120 3.51 20.45 -9.31
C VAL A 120 4.71 20.75 -10.20
N SER A 121 5.92 20.40 -9.76
CA SER A 121 7.13 20.66 -10.52
C SER A 121 7.13 19.89 -11.84
N ALA A 122 6.68 18.63 -11.82
CA ALA A 122 6.52 17.80 -13.00
C ALA A 122 5.41 18.33 -13.92
N ALA A 123 4.26 18.72 -13.37
CA ALA A 123 3.17 19.36 -14.10
C ALA A 123 3.66 20.65 -14.75
N TYR A 124 4.27 21.57 -14.01
CA TYR A 124 4.83 22.82 -14.54
C TYR A 124 5.86 22.55 -15.65
N ARG A 125 6.74 21.56 -15.48
CA ARG A 125 7.72 21.15 -16.51
C ARG A 125 7.06 20.53 -17.74
N ALA A 126 6.02 19.70 -17.54
CA ALA A 126 5.25 19.08 -18.63
C ALA A 126 4.37 20.11 -19.35
N PHE A 127 3.91 21.13 -18.65
CA PHE A 127 3.09 22.24 -19.12
C PHE A 127 3.92 23.47 -19.50
N ARG A 128 5.19 23.28 -19.87
CA ARG A 128 6.06 24.34 -20.39
C ARG A 128 5.61 24.75 -21.81
N LEU A 129 4.45 25.41 -21.82
CA LEU A 129 3.84 26.35 -22.76
C LEU A 129 3.86 25.98 -24.24
N ARG A 130 2.71 25.47 -24.74
CA ARG A 130 2.22 25.73 -26.11
C ARG A 130 0.68 25.76 -26.29
N ASN A 131 -0.14 25.30 -25.34
CA ASN A 131 -1.61 25.23 -25.47
C ASN A 131 -2.38 25.83 -24.27
N LEU A 132 -3.57 26.38 -24.53
CA LEU A 132 -4.47 26.98 -23.53
C LEU A 132 -4.91 25.97 -22.46
N GLU A 133 -5.10 24.71 -22.85
CA GLU A 133 -5.53 23.61 -21.97
C GLU A 133 -4.53 23.37 -20.83
N ALA A 134 -3.23 23.39 -21.13
CA ALA A 134 -2.17 23.22 -20.13
C ALA A 134 -2.15 24.36 -19.10
N VAL A 135 -2.43 25.59 -19.53
CA VAL A 135 -2.50 26.76 -18.64
C VAL A 135 -3.69 26.65 -17.70
N ILE A 136 -4.86 26.27 -18.22
CA ILE A 136 -6.06 26.05 -17.41
C ILE A 136 -5.77 24.97 -16.36
N LEU A 137 -5.20 23.83 -16.79
CA LEU A 137 -4.91 22.70 -15.90
C LEU A 137 -3.90 23.08 -14.82
N LEU A 138 -2.84 23.82 -15.17
CA LEU A 138 -1.86 24.35 -14.22
C LEU A 138 -2.51 25.26 -13.17
N LEU A 139 -3.35 26.21 -13.60
CA LEU A 139 -4.06 27.12 -12.69
C LEU A 139 -5.03 26.37 -11.78
N THR A 140 -5.78 25.40 -12.32
CA THR A 140 -6.69 24.56 -11.53
C THR A 140 -5.92 23.74 -10.50
N SER A 141 -4.81 23.10 -10.87
CA SER A 141 -3.98 22.34 -9.93
C SER A 141 -3.38 23.23 -8.84
N LEU A 142 -2.89 24.43 -9.20
CA LEU A 142 -2.35 25.37 -8.22
C LEU A 142 -3.42 25.84 -7.23
N PHE A 143 -4.64 26.12 -7.72
CA PHE A 143 -5.77 26.49 -6.88
C PHE A 143 -6.17 25.36 -5.91
N VAL A 144 -6.28 24.13 -6.41
CA VAL A 144 -6.56 22.95 -5.59
C VAL A 144 -5.51 22.77 -4.50
N LEU A 145 -4.23 22.92 -4.84
CA LEU A 145 -3.15 22.78 -3.86
C LEU A 145 -3.16 23.88 -2.80
N LEU A 146 -3.51 25.12 -3.19
CA LEU A 146 -3.68 26.21 -2.24
C LEU A 146 -4.85 25.94 -1.28
N ALA A 147 -5.95 25.36 -1.79
CA ALA A 147 -7.10 24.97 -0.99
C ALA A 147 -6.80 23.84 0.01
N LEU A 148 -5.72 23.07 -0.17
CA LEU A 148 -5.29 22.03 0.75
C LEU A 148 -4.53 22.56 1.98
N LEU A 149 -4.08 23.82 1.97
CA LEU A 149 -3.18 24.34 3.00
C LEU A 149 -3.94 24.65 4.30
N PRO A 150 -3.37 24.35 5.48
CA PRO A 150 -4.06 24.50 6.76
C PRO A 150 -4.42 25.95 7.11
N PHE A 151 -3.81 26.95 6.47
CA PHE A 151 -4.13 28.37 6.65
C PHE A 151 -5.29 28.86 5.77
N SER A 152 -5.87 28.00 4.92
CA SER A 152 -6.94 28.39 4.00
C SER A 152 -8.18 28.94 4.72
N GLU A 153 -8.43 28.49 5.95
CA GLU A 153 -9.54 28.94 6.80
C GLU A 153 -9.42 30.42 7.20
N ALA A 154 -8.20 30.93 7.36
CA ALA A 154 -7.95 32.32 7.76
C ALA A 154 -8.16 33.32 6.62
N ILE A 155 -8.14 32.87 5.36
CA ILE A 155 -8.25 33.74 4.18
C ILE A 155 -9.72 33.95 3.80
N THR A 156 -10.50 32.87 3.68
CA THR A 156 -11.93 32.99 3.39
C THR A 156 -12.71 31.71 3.73
N PRO A 157 -13.97 31.80 4.21
CA PRO A 157 -14.78 30.62 4.55
C PRO A 157 -15.18 29.72 3.36
N ILE A 158 -15.06 30.23 2.12
CA ILE A 158 -15.46 29.52 0.89
C ILE A 158 -14.43 28.44 0.50
N ILE A 159 -13.13 28.69 0.76
CA ILE A 159 -12.06 27.76 0.36
C ILE A 159 -12.21 26.39 1.07
N PRO A 160 -12.50 26.31 2.38
CA PRO A 160 -12.82 25.04 3.05
C PRO A 160 -13.98 24.27 2.42
N ASN A 161 -15.09 24.93 2.05
CA ASN A 161 -16.23 24.26 1.42
C ASN A 161 -15.85 23.62 0.07
N VAL A 162 -15.04 24.32 -0.74
CA VAL A 162 -14.55 23.80 -2.03
C VAL A 162 -13.58 22.64 -1.81
N ARG A 163 -12.70 22.74 -0.80
CA ARG A 163 -11.80 21.66 -0.39
C ARG A 163 -12.61 20.42 0.02
N ASP A 164 -13.57 20.57 0.91
CA ASP A 164 -14.36 19.45 1.43
C ASP A 164 -15.19 18.80 0.32
N TRP A 165 -15.79 19.59 -0.57
CA TRP A 165 -16.48 19.07 -1.75
C TRP A 165 -15.50 18.28 -2.64
N LEU A 166 -14.31 18.82 -2.91
CA LEU A 166 -13.30 18.17 -3.75
C LEU A 166 -12.83 16.83 -3.14
N PHE A 167 -12.57 16.78 -1.83
CA PHE A 167 -12.12 15.56 -1.18
C PHE A 167 -13.21 14.50 -1.06
N ASN A 168 -14.43 14.92 -0.68
CA ASN A 168 -15.53 14.00 -0.42
C ASN A 168 -16.25 13.51 -1.67
N VAL A 169 -16.13 14.24 -2.80
CA VAL A 169 -16.81 13.88 -4.06
C VAL A 169 -15.80 13.33 -5.10
N PRO A 170 -15.05 14.13 -5.88
CA PRO A 170 -14.22 13.59 -6.96
C PRO A 170 -13.00 12.81 -6.46
N VAL A 171 -12.31 13.26 -5.41
CA VAL A 171 -11.14 12.52 -4.89
C VAL A 171 -11.58 11.21 -4.27
N ALA A 172 -12.61 11.21 -3.42
CA ALA A 172 -13.20 9.99 -2.87
C ALA A 172 -13.73 9.04 -3.96
N ALA A 173 -14.36 9.56 -5.02
CA ALA A 173 -14.78 8.75 -6.16
C ALA A 173 -13.58 8.11 -6.88
N GLY A 174 -12.51 8.88 -7.08
CA GLY A 174 -11.27 8.39 -7.70
C GLY A 174 -10.58 7.32 -6.86
N THR A 175 -10.41 7.53 -5.55
CA THR A 175 -9.79 6.54 -4.65
C THR A 175 -10.62 5.27 -4.56
N ARG A 176 -11.95 5.38 -4.46
CA ARG A 176 -12.86 4.23 -4.52
C ARG A 176 -12.75 3.51 -5.86
N GLY A 177 -12.70 4.24 -6.97
CA GLY A 177 -12.51 3.67 -8.30
C GLY A 177 -11.20 2.89 -8.43
N ILE A 178 -10.10 3.41 -7.89
CA ILE A 178 -8.80 2.71 -7.84
C ILE A 178 -8.91 1.44 -7.00
N ILE A 179 -9.50 1.51 -5.80
CA ILE A 179 -9.66 0.35 -4.91
C ILE A 179 -10.52 -0.73 -5.59
N LEU A 180 -11.63 -0.35 -6.23
CA LEU A 180 -12.47 -1.25 -7.01
C LEU A 180 -11.70 -1.86 -8.18
N GLY A 181 -10.91 -1.07 -8.90
CA GLY A 181 -10.07 -1.54 -9.98
C GLY A 181 -9.02 -2.55 -9.53
N VAL A 182 -8.36 -2.30 -8.39
CA VAL A 182 -7.43 -3.24 -7.77
C VAL A 182 -8.14 -4.52 -7.37
N ALA A 183 -9.29 -4.44 -6.71
CA ALA A 183 -10.08 -5.60 -6.30
C ALA A 183 -10.57 -6.43 -7.49
N LEU A 184 -11.08 -5.80 -8.54
CA LEU A 184 -11.47 -6.50 -9.78
C LEU A 184 -10.26 -7.11 -10.48
N GLY A 185 -9.12 -6.40 -10.48
CA GLY A 185 -7.86 -6.90 -11.02
C GLY A 185 -7.37 -8.16 -10.30
N THR A 186 -7.41 -8.18 -8.96
CA THR A 186 -7.03 -9.35 -8.16
C THR A 186 -8.01 -10.51 -8.32
N ILE A 187 -9.32 -10.24 -8.43
CA ILE A 187 -10.32 -11.27 -8.74
C ILE A 187 -10.07 -11.85 -10.14
N ALA A 188 -9.80 -11.01 -11.14
CA ALA A 188 -9.54 -11.44 -12.51
C ALA A 188 -8.24 -12.26 -12.63
N THR A 189 -7.18 -11.93 -11.88
CA THR A 189 -5.96 -12.77 -11.84
C THR A 189 -6.23 -14.08 -11.11
N ALA A 190 -6.93 -14.06 -9.98
CA ALA A 190 -7.30 -15.28 -9.24
C ALA A 190 -8.17 -16.22 -10.10
N LEU A 191 -9.17 -15.70 -10.81
CA LEU A 191 -10.03 -16.49 -11.69
C LEU A 191 -9.24 -17.12 -12.85
N ARG A 192 -8.31 -16.39 -13.46
CA ARG A 192 -7.45 -16.95 -14.51
C ARG A 192 -6.58 -18.09 -14.02
N VAL A 193 -6.10 -18.01 -12.77
CA VAL A 193 -5.36 -19.12 -12.13
C VAL A 193 -6.30 -20.29 -11.83
N LEU A 194 -7.50 -20.04 -11.29
CA LEU A 194 -8.51 -21.08 -11.00
C LEU A 194 -8.99 -21.81 -12.25
N LEU A 195 -9.12 -21.11 -13.38
CA LEU A 195 -9.48 -21.71 -14.67
C LEU A 195 -8.28 -22.34 -15.39
N ALA A 196 -7.11 -22.38 -14.76
CA ALA A 196 -5.85 -22.89 -15.31
C ALA A 196 -5.41 -22.23 -16.63
N VAL A 197 -5.91 -21.01 -16.91
CA VAL A 197 -5.52 -20.16 -18.03
C VAL A 197 -4.12 -19.62 -17.77
N ASP A 198 -3.92 -19.03 -16.58
CA ASP A 198 -2.61 -18.57 -16.11
C ASP A 198 -1.98 -19.66 -15.22
N ARG A 199 -0.72 -20.03 -15.51
CA ARG A 199 0.00 -21.12 -14.83
C ARG A 199 1.30 -20.63 -14.19
N PRO A 200 1.23 -19.76 -13.16
CA PRO A 200 2.42 -19.15 -12.55
C PRO A 200 3.36 -20.20 -11.94
N TYR A 201 2.81 -21.33 -11.46
CA TYR A 201 3.56 -22.42 -10.84
C TYR A 201 4.19 -23.40 -11.84
N ALA A 202 4.00 -23.18 -13.15
CA ALA A 202 4.55 -24.01 -14.21
C ALA A 202 5.79 -23.38 -14.89
N GLY A 203 6.32 -22.30 -14.30
CA GLY A 203 7.54 -21.62 -14.73
C GLY A 203 8.75 -22.56 -14.68
N GLU A 204 9.28 -22.83 -15.88
CA GLU A 204 10.33 -23.79 -16.28
C GLU A 204 10.15 -25.28 -15.95
#